data_AF-A0A3A5MTN3-F1
#
_entry.id   AF-A0A3A5MTN3-F1
#
_cell.length_a   1.000
_cell.length_b   1.000
_cell.length_c   1.000
_cell.angle_alpha   90.00
_cell.angle_beta   90.00
_cell.angle_gamma   90.00
#
_symmetry.space_group_name_H-M   'P 1'
#
loop_
_entity.id
_entity.type
_entity.pdbx_description
1 polymer ?
#
loop_
_entity_poly.entity_id
_entity_poly.type
_entity_poly.pdbx_seq_one_letter_code
_entity_poly.pdbx_strand_id
1 'polypeptide(L)'
;MSGGHTAPSGHASPSEQKAADTSLGDLLGEVSRDLSTLMRQELELAKAELTQSATRAGKGAGFLGAAGYAGLMAVLFLSIALWWGLGYLVGNGWSAVIVAVLWAAIGGILYARGRREMKAVRGVPRTAESLKKIPETLNPSTTPSRSETPNRNEDTL
;
A
#
# COMPACT_ATOMS: atom_id res chain seq x y z
N MET A 1 -5.68 -82.93 3.75
CA MET A 1 -6.50 -81.71 3.63
C MET A 1 -6.49 -81.00 4.98
N SER A 2 -6.40 -79.66 4.97
CA SER A 2 -6.23 -78.73 6.12
C SER A 2 -4.88 -78.81 6.85
N GLY A 3 -3.96 -77.84 6.78
CA GLY A 3 -4.05 -76.43 6.39
C GLY A 3 -4.24 -75.52 7.62
N GLY A 4 -3.23 -75.45 8.51
CA GLY A 4 -3.20 -74.50 9.64
C GLY A 4 -2.13 -73.44 9.40
N HIS A 5 -2.52 -72.31 8.81
CA HIS A 5 -1.68 -71.11 8.72
C HIS A 5 -1.71 -70.37 10.07
N THR A 6 -0.54 -70.19 10.66
CA THR A 6 -0.28 -69.36 11.82
C THR A 6 -0.58 -67.90 11.49
N ALA A 7 -1.45 -67.25 12.27
CA ALA A 7 -1.73 -65.82 12.14
C ALA A 7 -0.47 -64.99 12.50
N PRO A 8 -0.13 -63.92 11.76
CA PRO A 8 0.96 -63.02 12.12
C PRO A 8 0.58 -62.22 13.37
N SER A 9 1.38 -62.35 14.43
CA SER A 9 1.34 -61.46 15.60
C SER A 9 1.72 -60.05 15.18
N GLY A 10 0.75 -59.15 15.11
CA GLY A 10 0.95 -57.74 14.77
C GLY A 10 1.86 -57.05 15.77
N HIS A 11 3.09 -56.77 15.37
CA HIS A 11 3.93 -55.79 16.04
C HIS A 11 3.41 -54.42 15.58
N ALA A 12 2.71 -53.70 16.45
CA ALA A 12 2.31 -52.31 16.20
C ALA A 12 3.55 -51.55 15.69
N SER A 13 3.42 -50.83 14.59
CA SER A 13 4.57 -50.14 14.01
C SER A 13 5.07 -49.08 15.00
N PRO A 14 6.35 -48.70 15.00
CA PRO A 14 6.86 -47.65 15.88
C PRO A 14 6.07 -46.34 15.79
N SER A 15 5.43 -46.09 14.64
CA SER A 15 4.50 -44.98 14.40
C SER A 15 3.15 -45.11 15.13
N GLU A 16 2.60 -46.32 15.30
CA GLU A 16 1.37 -46.55 16.09
C GLU A 16 1.62 -46.41 17.59
N GLN A 17 2.78 -46.87 18.09
CA GLN A 17 3.17 -46.66 19.49
C GLN A 17 3.43 -45.18 19.80
N LYS A 18 4.10 -44.46 18.90
CA LYS A 18 4.32 -43.02 19.05
C LYS A 18 3.02 -42.21 18.98
N ALA A 19 2.06 -42.64 18.15
CA ALA A 19 0.73 -42.02 18.08
C ALA A 19 -0.13 -42.31 19.34
N ALA A 20 0.06 -43.47 19.99
CA ALA A 20 -0.61 -43.80 21.25
C ALA A 20 -0.06 -43.00 22.45
N ASP A 21 1.22 -42.61 22.42
CA ASP A 21 1.87 -41.78 23.47
C ASP A 21 1.81 -40.27 23.21
N THR A 22 1.43 -39.83 22.00
CA THR A 22 1.33 -38.40 21.66
C THR A 22 -0.01 -37.85 22.15
N SER A 23 0.06 -36.90 23.08
CA SER A 23 -1.12 -36.21 23.59
C SER A 23 -1.77 -35.35 22.51
N LEU A 24 -3.10 -35.18 22.56
CA LEU A 24 -3.82 -34.19 21.74
C LEU A 24 -3.23 -32.77 21.89
N GLY A 25 -2.64 -32.46 23.05
CA GLY A 25 -1.94 -31.20 23.30
C GLY A 25 -0.65 -31.06 22.48
N ASP A 26 0.06 -32.16 22.23
CA ASP A 26 1.27 -32.17 21.43
C ASP A 26 0.94 -31.97 19.94
N LEU A 27 -0.13 -32.61 19.44
CA LEU A 27 -0.61 -32.44 18.06
C LEU A 27 -1.09 -31.00 17.78
N LEU A 28 -1.86 -30.40 18.71
CA LEU A 28 -2.25 -28.99 18.59
C LEU A 28 -1.03 -28.05 18.65
N GLY A 29 -0.05 -28.39 19.50
CA GLY A 29 1.20 -27.65 19.64
C GLY A 29 2.10 -27.71 18.41
N GLU A 30 2.02 -28.78 17.62
CA GLU A 30 2.74 -28.97 16.35
C GLU A 30 2.03 -28.21 15.22
N VAL A 31 0.71 -28.35 15.07
CA VAL A 31 -0.08 -27.60 14.07
C VAL A 31 0.02 -26.08 14.27
N SER A 32 -0.04 -25.61 15.53
CA SER A 32 0.14 -24.18 15.84
C SER A 32 1.52 -23.67 15.43
N ARG A 33 2.55 -24.52 15.57
CA ARG A 33 3.93 -24.20 15.18
C ARG A 33 4.10 -24.16 13.67
N ASP A 34 3.50 -25.10 12.97
CA ASP A 34 3.52 -25.17 11.51
C ASP A 34 2.81 -23.96 10.92
N LEU A 35 1.65 -23.59 11.46
CA LEU A 35 0.91 -22.41 11.02
C LEU A 35 1.66 -21.11 11.31
N SER A 36 2.29 -21.01 12.49
CA SER A 36 3.18 -19.88 12.83
C SER A 36 4.37 -19.78 11.87
N THR A 37 4.92 -20.93 11.46
CA THR A 37 6.03 -21.01 10.50
C THR A 37 5.60 -20.56 9.10
N LEU A 38 4.44 -21.01 8.61
CA LEU A 38 3.88 -20.59 7.33
C LEU A 38 3.58 -19.09 7.30
N MET A 39 2.90 -18.57 8.34
CA MET A 39 2.61 -17.14 8.46
C MET A 39 3.89 -16.30 8.45
N ARG A 40 4.94 -16.77 9.11
CA ARG A 40 6.23 -16.08 9.12
C ARG A 40 6.90 -16.11 7.74
N GLN A 41 6.80 -17.21 7.01
CA GLN A 41 7.32 -17.33 5.64
C GLN A 41 6.57 -16.42 4.66
N GLU A 42 5.24 -16.35 4.72
CA GLU A 42 4.45 -15.43 3.89
C GLU A 42 4.79 -13.96 4.20
N LEU A 43 4.97 -13.63 5.48
CA LEU A 43 5.42 -12.30 5.89
C LEU A 43 6.84 -11.99 5.42
N GLU A 44 7.77 -12.95 5.49
CA GLU A 44 9.13 -12.76 5.00
C GLU A 44 9.15 -12.57 3.48
N LEU A 45 8.33 -13.32 2.74
CA LEU A 45 8.19 -13.17 1.30
C LEU A 45 7.57 -11.81 0.93
N ALA A 46 6.46 -11.44 1.57
CA ALA A 46 5.80 -10.15 1.37
C ALA A 46 6.76 -9.00 1.73
N LYS A 47 7.51 -9.13 2.83
CA LYS A 47 8.55 -8.16 3.21
C LYS A 47 9.65 -8.08 2.17
N ALA A 48 10.11 -9.20 1.62
CA ALA A 48 11.13 -9.23 0.58
C ALA A 48 10.64 -8.53 -0.70
N GLU A 49 9.41 -8.82 -1.14
CA GLU A 49 8.79 -8.20 -2.32
C GLU A 49 8.57 -6.70 -2.13
N LEU A 50 8.08 -6.28 -0.95
CA LEU A 50 7.94 -4.88 -0.58
C LEU A 50 9.29 -4.18 -0.55
N THR A 51 10.32 -4.80 0.04
CA THR A 51 11.67 -4.22 0.11
C THR A 51 12.29 -4.08 -1.28
N GLN A 52 12.12 -5.09 -2.14
CA GLN A 52 12.59 -5.04 -3.52
C GLN A 52 11.86 -3.96 -4.32
N SER A 53 10.54 -3.85 -4.16
CA SER A 53 9.72 -2.82 -4.78
C SER A 53 10.12 -1.42 -4.31
N ALA A 54 10.28 -1.22 -3.00
CA ALA A 54 10.75 0.03 -2.40
C ALA A 54 12.15 0.40 -2.88
N THR A 55 13.06 -0.57 -3.00
CA THR A 55 14.41 -0.33 -3.52
C THR A 55 14.38 0.09 -4.99
N ARG A 56 13.57 -0.57 -5.83
CA ARG A 56 13.43 -0.21 -7.25
C ARG A 56 12.79 1.18 -7.39
N ALA A 57 11.72 1.44 -6.67
CA ALA A 57 11.07 2.76 -6.64
C ALA A 57 12.02 3.84 -6.13
N GLY A 58 12.78 3.57 -5.06
CA GLY A 58 13.76 4.47 -4.48
C GLY A 58 14.92 4.78 -5.42
N LYS A 59 15.45 3.77 -6.13
CA LYS A 59 16.44 3.99 -7.20
C LYS A 59 15.88 4.84 -8.34
N GLY A 60 14.65 4.55 -8.78
CA GLY A 60 13.96 5.35 -9.80
C GLY A 60 13.79 6.81 -9.38
N ALA A 61 13.29 7.05 -8.17
CA ALA A 61 13.17 8.38 -7.59
C ALA A 61 14.54 9.08 -7.46
N GLY A 62 15.57 8.35 -7.05
CA GLY A 62 16.95 8.85 -6.97
C GLY A 62 17.49 9.30 -8.32
N PHE A 63 17.32 8.49 -9.37
CA PHE A 63 17.71 8.87 -10.73
C PHE A 63 16.91 10.05 -11.27
N LEU A 64 15.59 10.10 -11.05
CA LEU A 64 14.78 11.23 -11.47
C LEU A 64 15.16 12.52 -10.72
N GLY A 65 15.47 12.42 -9.42
CA GLY A 65 15.99 13.54 -8.64
C GLY A 65 17.34 14.05 -9.17
N ALA A 66 18.29 13.13 -9.42
CA ALA A 66 19.59 13.46 -10.00
C ALA A 66 19.47 14.05 -11.40
N ALA A 67 18.60 13.50 -12.26
CA ALA A 67 18.32 14.03 -13.59
C ALA A 67 17.70 15.43 -13.52
N GLY A 68 16.78 15.67 -12.60
CA GLY A 68 16.22 16.99 -12.34
C GLY A 68 17.28 18.00 -11.94
N TYR A 69 18.17 17.63 -11.00
CA TYR A 69 19.29 18.48 -10.59
C TYR A 69 20.29 18.75 -11.74
N ALA A 70 20.69 17.71 -12.46
CA ALA A 70 21.57 17.84 -13.62
C ALA A 70 20.95 18.74 -14.70
N GLY A 71 19.64 18.61 -14.94
CA GLY A 71 18.88 19.49 -15.82
C GLY A 71 18.92 20.95 -15.37
N LEU A 72 18.72 21.22 -14.07
CA LEU A 72 18.84 22.57 -13.51
C LEU A 72 20.25 23.15 -13.71
N MET A 73 21.30 22.35 -13.48
CA MET A 73 22.68 22.77 -13.70
C MET A 73 22.98 23.05 -15.17
N ALA A 74 22.52 22.19 -16.08
CA ALA A 74 22.69 22.40 -17.51
C ALA A 74 22.02 23.71 -17.97
N VAL A 75 20.80 23.97 -17.51
CA VAL A 75 20.05 25.19 -17.79
C VAL A 75 20.77 26.44 -17.24
N LEU A 76 21.34 26.36 -16.03
CA LEU A 76 22.13 27.43 -15.44
C LEU A 76 23.37 27.74 -16.30
N PHE A 77 24.16 26.73 -16.65
CA PHE A 77 25.36 26.93 -17.47
C PHE A 77 25.02 27.43 -18.87
N LEU A 78 23.95 26.94 -19.49
CA LEU A 78 23.45 27.48 -20.75
C LEU A 78 23.06 28.95 -20.64
N SER A 79 22.46 29.36 -19.52
CA SER A 79 22.10 30.77 -19.29
C SER A 79 23.34 31.67 -19.16
N ILE A 80 24.37 31.19 -18.46
CA ILE A 80 25.66 31.91 -18.33
C ILE A 80 26.37 31.98 -19.69
N ALA A 81 26.42 30.87 -20.42
CA ALA A 81 27.02 30.81 -21.75
C ALA A 81 26.28 31.73 -22.73
N LEU A 82 24.95 31.74 -22.69
CA LEU A 82 24.12 32.63 -23.49
C LEU A 82 24.39 34.10 -23.15
N TRP A 83 24.45 34.45 -21.86
CA TRP A 83 24.79 35.80 -21.42
C TRP A 83 26.16 36.22 -21.98
N TRP A 84 27.20 35.43 -21.75
CA TRP A 84 28.55 35.73 -22.26
C TRP A 84 28.59 35.80 -23.79
N GLY A 85 27.92 34.88 -24.47
CA GLY A 85 27.82 34.85 -25.94
C GLY A 85 27.16 36.11 -26.50
N LEU A 86 26.04 36.53 -25.94
CA LEU A 86 25.39 37.80 -26.29
C LEU A 86 26.25 39.00 -25.89
N GLY A 87 27.06 38.86 -24.83
CA GLY A 87 27.96 39.90 -24.35
C GLY A 87 28.88 40.42 -25.45
N TYR A 88 29.36 39.52 -26.32
CA TYR A 88 30.20 39.89 -27.47
C TYR A 88 29.45 40.61 -28.60
N LEU A 89 28.13 40.47 -28.69
CA LEU A 89 27.31 41.06 -29.76
C LEU A 89 26.66 42.38 -29.34
N VAL A 90 26.11 42.44 -28.13
CA VAL A 90 25.28 43.56 -27.65
C VAL A 90 25.75 44.15 -26.31
N GLY A 91 26.82 43.61 -25.72
CA GLY A 91 27.34 44.02 -24.43
C GLY A 91 26.68 43.29 -23.26
N ASN A 92 27.44 43.08 -22.18
CA ASN A 92 27.01 42.25 -21.05
C ASN A 92 25.77 42.80 -20.33
N GLY A 93 25.57 44.12 -20.29
CA GLY A 93 24.39 44.73 -19.68
C GLY A 93 23.09 44.36 -20.39
N TRP A 94 23.04 44.54 -21.71
CA TRP A 94 21.85 44.19 -22.51
C TRP A 94 21.64 42.69 -22.64
N SER A 95 22.72 41.91 -22.60
CA SER A 95 22.65 40.45 -22.56
C SER A 95 21.91 39.95 -21.33
N ALA A 96 22.15 40.57 -20.16
CA ALA A 96 21.44 40.29 -18.92
C ALA A 96 19.92 40.47 -19.09
N VAL A 97 19.52 41.58 -19.70
CA VAL A 97 18.10 41.94 -19.92
C VAL A 97 17.45 40.92 -20.85
N ILE A 98 18.12 40.53 -21.95
CA ILE A 98 17.60 39.55 -22.89
C ILE A 98 17.41 38.18 -22.21
N VAL A 99 18.41 37.72 -21.46
CA VAL A 99 18.32 36.45 -20.71
C VAL A 99 17.22 36.51 -19.65
N ALA A 100 17.05 37.65 -18.97
CA ALA A 100 15.98 37.85 -18.00
C ALA A 100 14.58 37.80 -18.64
N VAL A 101 14.39 38.46 -19.79
CA VAL A 101 13.12 38.42 -20.54
C VAL A 101 12.82 37.01 -21.04
N LEU A 102 13.83 36.29 -21.53
CA LEU A 102 13.69 34.88 -21.93
C LEU A 102 13.18 34.02 -20.76
N TRP A 103 13.81 34.15 -19.58
CA TRP A 103 13.39 33.42 -18.38
C TRP A 103 12.01 33.83 -17.87
N ALA A 104 11.67 35.12 -17.94
CA ALA A 104 10.33 35.60 -17.59
C ALA A 104 9.25 35.01 -18.51
N ALA A 105 9.53 34.92 -19.82
CA ALA A 105 8.61 34.30 -20.78
C ALA A 105 8.44 32.79 -20.50
N ILE A 106 9.55 32.06 -20.32
CA ILE A 106 9.53 30.63 -19.98
C ILE A 106 8.76 30.42 -18.68
N GLY A 107 9.12 31.13 -17.61
CA GLY A 107 8.47 31.05 -16.29
C GLY A 107 6.98 31.40 -16.35
N GLY A 108 6.61 32.43 -17.10
CA GLY A 108 5.21 32.80 -17.32
C GLY A 108 4.40 31.70 -17.99
N ILE A 109 4.96 31.04 -19.01
CA ILE A 109 4.33 29.89 -19.70
C ILE A 109 4.19 28.70 -18.75
N LEU A 110 5.25 28.33 -18.03
CA LEU A 110 5.20 27.22 -17.07
C LEU A 110 4.19 27.49 -15.96
N TYR A 111 4.17 28.70 -15.40
CA TYR A 111 3.19 29.12 -14.41
C TYR A 111 1.77 29.02 -14.96
N ALA A 112 1.53 29.53 -16.17
CA ALA A 112 0.21 29.46 -16.79
C ALA A 112 -0.26 28.02 -17.00
N ARG A 113 0.61 27.12 -17.46
CA ARG A 113 0.30 25.68 -17.61
C ARG A 113 0.08 25.02 -16.26
N GLY A 114 1.00 25.15 -15.31
CA GLY A 114 0.88 24.57 -13.98
C GLY A 114 -0.39 25.03 -13.26
N ARG A 115 -0.75 26.31 -13.40
CA ARG A 115 -1.99 26.87 -12.86
C ARG A 115 -3.24 26.27 -13.52
N ARG A 116 -3.21 25.92 -14.82
CA ARG A 116 -4.31 25.22 -15.51
C ARG A 116 -4.45 23.79 -15.00
N GLU A 117 -3.35 23.05 -14.90
CA GLU A 117 -3.34 21.68 -14.39
C GLU A 117 -3.84 21.61 -12.93
N MET A 118 -3.34 22.50 -12.06
CA MET A 118 -3.82 22.56 -10.67
C MET A 118 -5.30 22.90 -10.55
N LYS A 119 -5.85 23.72 -11.46
CA LYS A 119 -7.28 24.00 -11.52
C LYS A 119 -8.08 22.79 -12.00
N ALA A 120 -7.55 22.01 -12.95
CA ALA A 120 -8.19 20.77 -13.40
C ALA A 120 -8.29 19.74 -12.27
N VAL A 121 -7.23 19.58 -11.47
CA VAL A 121 -7.22 18.67 -10.31
C VAL A 121 -8.17 19.15 -9.21
N ARG A 122 -8.24 20.46 -8.93
CA ARG A 122 -9.21 21.04 -7.98
C ARG A 122 -10.67 20.96 -8.44
N GLY A 123 -10.91 20.73 -9.74
CA GLY A 123 -12.23 20.56 -10.34
C GLY A 123 -12.88 19.19 -10.10
N VAL A 124 -12.23 18.28 -9.36
CA VAL A 124 -12.81 16.96 -9.01
C VAL A 124 -13.27 16.91 -7.55
N PRO A 125 -14.47 17.46 -7.22
CA PRO A 125 -15.21 17.04 -6.04
C PRO A 125 -16.55 16.42 -6.47
N ARG A 126 -16.60 15.09 -6.63
CA ARG A 126 -17.87 14.35 -6.71
C ARG A 126 -17.97 13.14 -5.78
N THR A 127 -16.94 12.85 -5.00
CA THR A 127 -16.93 11.74 -4.03
C THR A 127 -16.79 12.20 -2.58
N ALA A 128 -16.29 13.41 -2.32
CA ALA A 128 -16.25 13.96 -0.95
C ALA A 128 -17.63 14.43 -0.44
N GLU A 129 -18.54 14.83 -1.34
CA GLU A 129 -19.94 15.13 -0.97
C GLU A 129 -20.77 13.88 -0.74
N SER A 130 -20.49 12.78 -1.44
CA SER A 130 -21.16 11.49 -1.23
C SER A 130 -20.85 10.88 0.14
N LEU A 131 -19.66 11.14 0.71
CA LEU A 131 -19.31 10.74 2.07
C LEU A 131 -19.97 11.59 3.16
N LYS A 132 -20.44 12.80 2.84
CA LYS A 132 -21.25 13.63 3.76
C LYS A 132 -22.76 13.30 3.70
N LYS A 133 -23.16 12.41 2.76
CA LYS A 133 -24.53 11.92 2.58
C LYS A 133 -24.63 10.44 2.99
N ILE A 134 -23.99 10.04 4.08
CA ILE A 134 -24.37 8.80 4.76
C ILE A 134 -25.52 9.17 5.72
N PRO A 135 -26.79 8.89 5.38
CA PRO A 135 -27.91 9.13 6.29
C PRO A 135 -27.73 8.30 7.57
N GLU A 136 -28.20 8.84 8.70
CA GLU A 136 -28.22 8.21 10.04
C GLU A 136 -28.98 6.85 10.10
N THR A 137 -29.48 6.36 8.97
CA THR A 137 -30.18 5.07 8.84
C THR A 137 -29.26 3.86 8.90
N LEU A 138 -27.93 4.04 9.02
CA LEU A 138 -26.96 2.98 9.31
C LEU A 138 -26.64 2.88 10.82
N ASN A 139 -27.61 3.14 11.69
CA ASN A 139 -27.58 2.73 13.10
C ASN A 139 -28.31 1.37 13.26
N PRO A 140 -27.60 0.22 13.25
CA PRO A 140 -28.20 -1.10 13.46
C PRO A 140 -28.52 -1.43 14.94
N SER A 141 -28.60 -0.45 15.84
CA SER A 141 -28.71 -0.69 17.29
C SER A 141 -30.10 -0.52 17.90
N THR A 142 -31.18 -0.49 17.12
CA THR A 142 -32.54 -0.51 17.68
C THR A 142 -33.33 -1.72 17.18
N THR A 143 -32.86 -2.92 17.55
CA THR A 143 -33.78 -4.04 17.73
C THR A 143 -34.55 -3.75 19.02
N PRO A 144 -35.86 -3.47 18.98
CA PRO A 144 -36.64 -3.39 20.20
C PRO A 144 -36.62 -4.79 20.82
N SER A 145 -36.02 -4.89 22.00
CA SER A 145 -36.13 -6.05 22.87
C SER A 145 -37.61 -6.29 23.15
N ARG A 146 -38.23 -7.19 22.38
CA ARG A 146 -39.55 -7.74 22.69
C ARG A 146 -39.36 -8.71 23.85
N SER A 147 -39.37 -8.16 25.06
CA SER A 147 -39.55 -8.89 26.30
C SER A 147 -40.90 -8.49 26.90
N GLU A 148 -41.98 -8.98 26.32
CA GLU A 148 -43.24 -9.17 27.05
C GLU A 148 -43.40 -10.68 27.26
N THR A 149 -42.93 -11.11 28.42
CA THR A 149 -43.33 -12.39 29.02
C THR A 149 -44.80 -12.33 29.46
N PRO A 150 -45.51 -13.46 29.44
CA PRO A 150 -46.96 -13.52 29.67
C PRO A 150 -47.26 -13.33 31.15
N ASN A 151 -48.04 -12.31 31.50
CA ASN A 151 -48.60 -12.20 32.84
C ASN A 151 -50.06 -12.66 32.86
N ARG A 152 -50.24 -13.60 33.77
CA ARG A 152 -51.41 -14.38 34.09
C ARG A 152 -52.19 -13.60 35.15
N ASN A 153 -53.51 -13.76 35.15
CA ASN A 153 -54.45 -13.32 36.19
C ASN A 153 -54.74 -11.81 36.12
N GLU A 154 -55.97 -11.41 35.78
CA GLU A 154 -56.90 -10.64 36.64
C GLU A 154 -58.34 -10.86 36.08
N ASP A 155 -59.15 -11.57 36.87
CA ASP A 155 -60.59 -11.38 37.15
C ASP A 155 -61.63 -11.54 36.02
N THR A 156 -62.41 -12.62 35.94
CA THR A 156 -63.65 -12.90 36.71
C THR A 156 -64.52 -11.68 37.01
N LEU A 157 -65.54 -11.43 36.18
CA LEU A 157 -66.99 -11.64 36.45
C LEU A 157 -67.85 -10.91 35.40
#